data_AF-A0A0D0JE00-F1
#
_entry.id   AF-A0A0D0JE00-F1
#
_cell.length_a   1.000
_cell.length_b   1.000
_cell.length_c   1.000
_cell.angle_alpha   90.00
_cell.angle_beta   90.00
_cell.angle_gamma   90.00
#
_symmetry.space_group_name_H-M   'P 1'
#
loop_
_entity.id
_entity.type
_entity.pdbx_description
1 polymer ?
#
loop_
_entity_poly.entity_id
_entity_poly.type
_entity_poly.pdbx_seq_one_letter_code
_entity_poly.pdbx_strand_id
1 'polypeptide(L)'
;MAVVTGDISRWGLGPFPADARLLVRFVPSSSAVGAGLVLPLREETIEPAADGTFSKSLVSTTELLPECWYSVRFEWFQKHPIKGDWNLDGWSDLPGKLRVPPEGGDITLLFETDDRGFAVPLYFGYGEPPEWLPSGGVYYDLDDPEGVGVYSEGKVV
;
A
#
# COMPACT_ATOMS: atom_id res chain seq x y z
N MET A 1 0.55 -19.59 -9.16
CA MET A 1 0.79 -18.34 -8.40
C MET A 1 1.80 -17.53 -9.18
N ALA A 2 1.55 -16.24 -9.34
CA ALA A 2 2.37 -15.29 -10.07
C ALA A 2 3.22 -14.48 -9.09
N VAL A 3 4.50 -14.23 -9.41
CA VAL A 3 5.40 -13.48 -8.51
C VAL A 3 5.35 -11.99 -8.87
N VAL A 4 4.86 -11.18 -7.93
CA VAL A 4 4.87 -9.72 -8.04
C VAL A 4 6.03 -9.17 -7.24
N THR A 5 6.84 -8.33 -7.88
CA THR A 5 7.97 -7.64 -7.25
C THR A 5 7.73 -6.14 -7.20
N GLY A 6 8.35 -5.45 -6.26
CA GLY A 6 8.29 -3.99 -6.23
C GLY A 6 9.31 -3.38 -5.29
N ASP A 7 9.36 -2.06 -5.31
CA ASP A 7 10.24 -1.24 -4.49
C ASP A 7 9.46 -0.04 -3.99
N ILE A 8 9.24 0.02 -2.67
CA ILE A 8 8.41 1.07 -2.03
C ILE A 8 9.00 2.48 -2.19
N SER A 9 10.31 2.59 -2.43
CA SER A 9 10.99 3.88 -2.61
C SER A 9 10.50 4.62 -3.86
N ARG A 10 9.92 3.90 -4.83
CA ARG A 10 9.33 4.50 -6.03
C ARG A 10 8.11 5.38 -5.73
N TRP A 11 7.45 5.16 -4.58
CA TRP A 11 6.37 6.02 -4.09
C TRP A 11 6.84 6.96 -2.98
N GLY A 12 8.16 7.14 -2.85
CA GLY A 12 8.78 7.96 -1.80
C GLY A 12 8.75 7.33 -0.41
N LEU A 13 8.17 6.13 -0.27
CA LEU A 13 8.06 5.47 1.03
C LEU A 13 9.41 4.84 1.38
N GLY A 14 10.13 5.45 2.32
CA GLY A 14 11.36 4.90 2.90
C GLY A 14 12.60 5.81 2.75
N PRO A 15 13.69 5.50 3.48
CA PRO A 15 13.86 4.37 4.39
C PRO A 15 13.06 4.51 5.69
N PHE A 16 12.46 3.42 6.16
CA PHE A 16 11.67 3.41 7.40
C PHE A 16 12.59 3.42 8.62
N PRO A 17 12.26 4.20 9.66
CA PRO A 17 13.02 4.17 10.90
C PRO A 17 12.83 2.81 11.60
N ALA A 18 13.82 2.41 12.40
CA ALA A 18 13.91 1.07 12.98
C ALA A 18 12.77 0.73 13.97
N ASP A 19 12.05 1.75 14.44
CA ASP A 19 10.89 1.68 15.33
C ASP A 19 9.55 1.77 14.60
N ALA A 20 9.56 1.90 13.27
CA ALA A 20 8.40 1.77 12.40
C ALA A 20 8.42 0.45 11.63
N ARG A 21 7.24 0.00 11.23
CA ARG A 21 7.07 -1.20 10.41
C ARG A 21 6.13 -0.88 9.26
N LEU A 22 6.49 -1.28 8.03
CA LEU A 22 5.63 -1.12 6.85
C LEU A 22 5.12 -2.48 6.37
N LEU A 23 3.83 -2.55 6.04
CA LEU A 23 3.23 -3.65 5.30
C LEU A 23 2.69 -3.14 3.97
N VAL A 24 2.92 -3.92 2.92
CA VAL A 24 2.20 -3.81 1.64
C VAL A 24 1.06 -4.82 1.70
N ARG A 25 -0.18 -4.32 1.58
CA ARG A 25 -1.41 -5.11 1.60
C ARG A 25 -2.04 -5.11 0.21
N PHE A 26 -2.39 -6.30 -0.25
CA PHE A 26 -3.08 -6.58 -1.51
C PHE A 26 -4.50 -7.03 -1.20
N VAL A 27 -5.48 -6.21 -1.56
CA VAL A 27 -6.91 -6.48 -1.28
C VAL A 27 -7.61 -6.84 -2.59
N PRO A 28 -8.16 -8.06 -2.73
CA PRO A 28 -8.87 -8.45 -3.93
C PRO A 28 -10.18 -7.66 -4.07
N SER A 29 -10.49 -7.20 -5.28
CA SER A 29 -11.73 -6.45 -5.57
C SER A 29 -13.00 -7.27 -5.40
N SER A 30 -12.90 -8.59 -5.58
CA SER A 30 -14.00 -9.55 -5.52
C SER A 30 -13.44 -10.97 -5.38
N SER A 31 -14.30 -11.92 -5.00
CA SER A 31 -13.97 -13.34 -5.16
C SER A 31 -14.10 -13.74 -6.62
N ALA A 32 -13.15 -14.52 -7.14
CA ALA A 32 -13.17 -15.00 -8.52
C ALA A 32 -12.50 -16.39 -8.65
N VAL A 33 -12.83 -17.11 -9.74
CA VAL A 33 -12.31 -18.45 -10.01
C VAL A 33 -11.93 -18.60 -11.48
N GLY A 34 -10.93 -19.42 -11.79
CA GLY A 34 -10.49 -19.65 -13.17
C GLY A 34 -9.28 -20.57 -13.23
N ALA A 35 -9.17 -21.41 -14.27
CA ALA A 35 -8.03 -22.31 -14.50
C ALA A 35 -7.51 -23.11 -13.27
N GLY A 36 -8.40 -23.54 -12.36
CA GLY A 36 -8.03 -24.24 -11.12
C GLY A 36 -7.49 -23.34 -10.00
N LEU A 37 -7.51 -22.03 -10.20
CA LEU A 37 -7.24 -20.99 -9.22
C LEU A 37 -8.53 -20.53 -8.56
N VAL A 38 -8.41 -20.18 -7.28
CA VAL A 38 -9.44 -19.49 -6.51
C VAL A 38 -8.79 -18.24 -5.94
N LEU A 39 -9.38 -17.08 -6.23
CA LEU A 39 -9.08 -15.84 -5.52
C LEU A 39 -10.12 -15.66 -4.41
N PRO A 40 -9.81 -16.04 -3.17
CA PRO A 40 -10.67 -15.71 -2.05
C PRO A 40 -10.63 -14.20 -1.80
N LEU A 41 -11.63 -13.66 -1.09
CA LEU A 41 -11.62 -12.29 -0.57
C LEU A 41 -10.59 -12.08 0.56
N ARG A 42 -9.65 -13.01 0.72
CA ARG A 42 -8.60 -12.91 1.72
C ARG A 42 -7.53 -11.94 1.21
N GLU A 43 -7.21 -10.99 2.06
CA GLU A 43 -6.14 -10.03 1.83
C GLU A 43 -4.78 -10.69 2.05
N GLU A 44 -3.82 -10.30 1.22
CA GLU A 44 -2.45 -10.78 1.28
C GLU A 44 -1.54 -9.65 1.71
N THR A 45 -0.59 -9.92 2.60
CA THR A 45 0.37 -8.92 3.07
C THR A 45 1.82 -9.37 2.87
N ILE A 46 2.72 -8.40 2.79
CA ILE A 46 4.16 -8.58 2.82
C ILE A 46 4.83 -7.41 3.51
N GLU A 47 5.89 -7.69 4.26
CA GLU A 47 6.80 -6.68 4.81
C GLU A 47 7.97 -6.54 3.84
N PRO A 48 8.23 -5.35 3.28
CA PRO A 48 9.40 -5.12 2.45
C PRO A 48 10.70 -5.36 3.20
N ALA A 49 11.75 -5.67 2.47
CA ALA A 49 13.10 -5.69 3.01
C ALA A 49 13.54 -4.27 3.41
N ALA A 50 14.65 -4.17 4.15
CA ALA A 50 15.17 -2.90 4.64
C ALA A 50 15.55 -1.92 3.52
N ASP A 51 15.83 -2.42 2.32
CA ASP A 51 16.08 -1.61 1.12
C ASP A 51 14.80 -1.18 0.39
N GLY A 52 13.62 -1.54 0.91
CA GLY A 52 12.33 -1.24 0.33
C GLY A 52 11.83 -2.25 -0.71
N THR A 53 12.65 -3.24 -1.08
CA THR A 53 12.25 -4.23 -2.08
C THR A 53 11.32 -5.29 -1.50
N PHE A 54 10.42 -5.84 -2.31
CA PHE A 54 9.57 -6.96 -1.93
C PHE A 54 9.30 -7.92 -3.09
N SER A 55 8.95 -9.17 -2.75
CA SER A 55 8.53 -10.20 -3.68
C SER A 55 7.41 -11.05 -3.07
N LYS A 56 6.22 -11.02 -3.67
CA LYS A 56 5.03 -11.72 -3.17
C LYS A 56 4.41 -12.58 -4.26
N SER A 57 4.14 -13.84 -3.92
CA SER A 57 3.31 -14.70 -4.77
C SER A 57 1.84 -14.35 -4.59
N LEU A 58 1.18 -13.93 -5.67
CA LEU A 58 -0.25 -13.62 -5.74
C LEU A 58 -0.95 -14.56 -6.73
N VAL A 59 -2.28 -14.59 -6.67
CA VAL A 59 -3.08 -15.29 -7.69
C VAL A 59 -3.12 -14.41 -8.94
N SER A 60 -2.97 -15.01 -10.12
CA SER A 60 -3.19 -14.29 -11.39
C SER A 60 -4.63 -13.81 -11.44
N THR A 61 -4.84 -12.53 -11.74
CA THR A 61 -6.19 -11.94 -11.82
C THR A 61 -6.71 -11.89 -13.26
N THR A 62 -5.84 -12.00 -14.26
CA THR A 62 -6.22 -11.92 -15.68
C THR A 62 -6.84 -13.20 -16.23
N GLU A 63 -6.74 -14.32 -15.49
CA GLU A 63 -7.30 -15.62 -15.86
C GLU A 63 -8.59 -15.97 -15.09
N LEU A 64 -9.09 -15.05 -14.25
CA LEU A 64 -10.22 -15.29 -13.36
C LEU A 64 -11.53 -14.72 -13.90
N LEU A 65 -12.64 -15.38 -13.53
CA LEU A 65 -14.00 -14.93 -13.80
C LEU A 65 -14.81 -14.86 -12.47
N PRO A 66 -15.53 -13.75 -12.21
CA PRO A 66 -15.52 -12.50 -12.97
C PRO A 66 -14.15 -11.82 -12.94
N GLU A 67 -13.95 -10.86 -13.83
CA GLU A 67 -12.73 -10.04 -13.86
C GLU A 67 -12.48 -9.39 -12.49
N CYS A 68 -11.24 -9.46 -12.02
CA CYS A 68 -10.84 -8.96 -10.71
C CYS A 68 -9.45 -8.31 -10.78
N TRP A 69 -9.13 -7.55 -9.73
CA TRP A 69 -7.84 -6.89 -9.54
C TRP A 69 -7.53 -6.80 -8.05
N TYR A 70 -6.29 -6.43 -7.72
CA TYR A 70 -5.94 -6.03 -6.36
C TYR A 70 -5.94 -4.51 -6.23
N SER A 71 -6.48 -3.97 -5.15
CA SER A 71 -6.02 -2.67 -4.65
C SER A 71 -4.78 -2.88 -3.78
N VAL A 72 -3.93 -1.88 -3.74
CA VAL A 72 -2.66 -1.93 -3.01
C VAL A 72 -2.66 -0.83 -1.96
N ARG A 73 -2.40 -1.22 -0.72
CA ARG A 73 -2.32 -0.32 0.42
C ARG A 73 -0.95 -0.46 1.08
N PHE A 74 -0.35 0.66 1.42
CA PHE A 74 0.81 0.73 2.31
C PHE A 74 0.29 1.07 3.71
N GLU A 75 0.60 0.23 4.69
CA GLU A 75 0.20 0.43 6.08
C GLU A 75 1.45 0.51 6.93
N TRP A 76 1.59 1.58 7.71
CA TRP A 76 2.69 1.71 8.66
C TRP A 76 2.20 1.59 10.09
N PHE A 77 3.07 1.01 10.90
CA PHE A 77 2.80 0.70 12.28
C PHE A 77 3.91 1.28 13.15
N GLN A 78 3.53 1.79 14.31
CA GLN A 78 4.45 2.20 15.37
C GLN A 78 4.32 1.28 16.57
N LYS A 79 5.42 1.09 17.30
CA LYS A 79 5.35 0.40 18.59
C LYS A 79 4.72 1.30 19.64
N HIS A 80 3.72 0.79 20.34
CA HIS A 80 3.17 1.46 21.50
C HIS A 80 4.27 1.67 22.55
N PRO A 81 4.50 2.91 23.03
CA PRO A 81 5.68 3.25 23.84
C PRO A 81 5.76 2.47 25.16
N ILE A 82 4.61 2.04 25.69
CA ILE A 82 4.53 1.33 26.98
C ILE A 82 4.37 -0.19 26.79
N LYS A 83 3.67 -0.62 25.74
CA LYS A 83 3.24 -2.03 25.60
C LYS A 83 4.16 -2.81 24.66
N GLY A 84 4.87 -2.12 23.76
CA GLY A 84 5.72 -2.73 22.75
C GLY A 84 4.94 -3.38 21.60
N ASP A 85 3.61 -3.42 21.66
CA ASP A 85 2.74 -3.92 20.61
C ASP A 85 2.75 -2.97 19.40
N TRP A 86 2.64 -3.53 18.20
CA TRP A 86 2.50 -2.75 16.97
C TRP A 86 1.06 -2.27 16.80
N ASN A 87 0.88 -0.97 16.68
CA ASN A 87 -0.41 -0.35 16.35
C ASN A 87 -0.33 0.25 14.94
N LEU A 88 -1.44 0.15 14.20
CA LEU A 88 -1.58 0.85 12.93
C LEU A 88 -1.50 2.35 13.22
N ASP A 89 -0.54 3.01 12.58
CA ASP A 89 -0.27 4.43 12.75
C ASP A 89 -0.80 5.22 11.56
N GLY A 90 -0.82 4.61 10.38
CA GLY A 90 -1.48 5.17 9.21
C GLY A 90 -1.37 4.29 7.97
N TRP A 91 -1.95 4.77 6.87
CA TRP A 91 -1.91 4.10 5.58
C TRP A 91 -2.03 5.04 4.38
N SER A 92 -1.68 4.52 3.21
CA SER A 92 -1.90 5.14 1.90
C SER A 92 -2.37 4.09 0.90
N ASP A 93 -3.42 4.42 0.15
CA ASP A 93 -3.92 3.58 -0.93
C ASP A 93 -3.28 4.02 -2.26
N LEU A 94 -2.68 3.09 -2.99
CA LEU A 94 -2.12 3.37 -4.30
C LEU A 94 -3.26 3.51 -5.33
N PRO A 95 -3.37 4.66 -6.03
CA PRO A 95 -4.54 4.94 -6.87
C PRO A 95 -4.50 4.13 -8.17
N GLY A 96 -5.38 3.14 -8.29
CA GLY A 96 -5.51 2.33 -9.52
C GLY A 96 -5.83 0.87 -9.23
N LYS A 97 -5.54 0.02 -10.22
CA LYS A 97 -5.82 -1.41 -10.18
C LYS A 97 -4.56 -2.19 -10.50
N LEU A 98 -4.16 -3.09 -9.61
CA LEU A 98 -3.10 -4.04 -9.90
C LEU A 98 -3.68 -5.25 -10.61
N ARG A 99 -3.34 -5.43 -11.89
CA ARG A 99 -3.66 -6.65 -12.64
C ARG A 99 -2.45 -7.58 -12.68
N VAL A 100 -2.62 -8.79 -12.16
CA VAL A 100 -1.51 -9.74 -12.07
C VAL A 100 -1.67 -10.77 -13.17
N PRO A 101 -0.78 -10.81 -14.17
CA PRO A 101 -0.76 -11.87 -15.17
C PRO A 101 -0.09 -13.14 -14.60
N PRO A 102 -0.22 -14.31 -15.26
CA PRO A 102 0.32 -15.59 -14.76
C PRO A 102 1.82 -15.59 -14.52
N GLU A 103 2.57 -14.87 -15.35
CA GLU A 103 4.02 -14.70 -15.26
C GLU A 103 4.45 -13.78 -14.10
N GLY A 104 3.53 -12.97 -13.56
CA GLY A 104 3.83 -11.94 -12.58
C GLY A 104 4.55 -10.73 -13.18
N GLY A 105 5.37 -10.04 -12.39
CA GLY A 105 6.14 -8.88 -12.85
C GLY A 105 6.36 -7.79 -11.81
N ASP A 106 7.03 -6.72 -12.24
CA ASP A 106 7.20 -5.50 -11.44
C ASP A 106 5.86 -4.78 -11.32
N ILE A 107 5.43 -4.55 -10.08
CA ILE A 107 4.16 -3.94 -9.73
C ILE A 107 3.90 -2.60 -10.45
N THR A 108 4.94 -1.81 -10.75
CA THR A 108 4.79 -0.52 -11.46
C THR A 108 4.37 -0.69 -12.91
N LEU A 109 4.73 -1.80 -13.55
CA LEU A 109 4.32 -2.14 -14.91
C LEU A 109 2.95 -2.80 -14.95
N LEU A 110 2.54 -3.42 -13.83
CA LEU A 110 1.27 -4.13 -13.68
C LEU A 110 0.12 -3.21 -13.21
N PHE A 111 0.44 -1.98 -12.80
CA PHE A 111 -0.53 -1.04 -12.27
C PHE A 111 -1.23 -0.28 -13.39
N GLU A 112 -2.55 -0.41 -13.45
CA GLU A 112 -3.40 0.43 -14.28
C GLU A 112 -3.86 1.63 -13.44
N THR A 113 -3.23 2.77 -13.65
CA THR A 113 -3.68 4.04 -13.09
C THR A 113 -4.86 4.56 -13.92
N ASP A 114 -5.94 4.97 -13.27
CA ASP A 114 -7.02 5.70 -13.96
C ASP A 114 -6.42 6.99 -14.56
N ASP A 115 -6.80 7.38 -15.78
CA ASP A 115 -6.22 8.51 -16.55
C ASP A 115 -6.36 9.90 -15.87
N ARG A 116 -6.84 9.94 -14.63
CA ARG A 116 -6.84 11.10 -13.74
C ARG A 116 -5.43 11.22 -13.15
N GLY A 117 -4.52 11.74 -13.98
CA GLY A 117 -3.07 11.79 -13.76
C GLY A 117 -2.64 12.03 -12.32
N PHE A 118 -1.60 11.28 -11.90
CA PHE A 118 -0.92 11.35 -10.59
C PHE A 118 -1.71 12.13 -9.54
N ALA A 119 -2.76 11.49 -9.02
CA ALA A 119 -3.48 12.01 -7.87
C ALA A 119 -2.45 12.30 -6.77
N VAL A 120 -2.52 13.50 -6.20
CA VAL A 120 -1.74 13.88 -5.02
C VAL A 120 -1.84 12.72 -4.02
N PRO A 121 -0.71 12.16 -3.53
CA PRO A 121 -0.76 11.04 -2.61
C PRO A 121 -1.63 11.39 -1.40
N LEU A 122 -2.55 10.50 -1.05
CA LEU A 122 -3.37 10.65 0.13
C LEU A 122 -2.81 9.76 1.24
N TYR A 123 -2.57 10.37 2.39
CA TYR A 123 -2.11 9.71 3.59
C TYR A 123 -3.18 9.86 4.66
N PHE A 124 -3.39 8.80 5.42
CA PHE A 124 -4.30 8.77 6.55
C PHE A 124 -3.53 8.29 7.76
N GLY A 125 -3.73 8.89 8.93
CA GLY A 125 -3.06 8.43 10.14
C GLY A 125 -3.72 8.97 11.41
N TYR A 126 -3.13 8.62 12.54
CA TYR A 126 -3.60 8.99 13.87
C TYR A 126 -2.60 9.94 14.52
N GLY A 127 -2.93 11.23 14.59
CA GLY A 127 -2.04 12.28 15.07
C GLY A 127 -1.13 12.86 13.99
N GLU A 128 -0.04 13.52 14.41
CA GLU A 128 0.89 14.19 13.51
C GLU A 128 1.51 13.23 12.48
N PRO A 129 1.64 13.67 11.21
CA PRO A 129 2.25 12.84 10.17
C PRO A 129 3.71 12.50 10.53
N PRO A 130 4.12 11.23 10.39
CA PRO A 130 5.52 10.86 10.57
C PRO A 130 6.47 11.63 9.64
N GLU A 131 7.60 12.10 10.18
CA GLU A 131 8.59 12.90 9.43
C GLU A 131 9.15 12.20 8.18
N TRP A 132 9.15 10.87 8.17
CA TRP A 132 9.64 10.06 7.04
C TRP A 132 8.61 9.90 5.92
N LEU A 133 7.36 10.34 6.10
CA LEU A 133 6.38 10.33 5.02
C LEU A 133 6.84 11.26 3.88
N PRO A 134 6.58 10.89 2.61
CA PRO A 134 6.93 11.72 1.48
C PRO A 134 6.18 13.06 1.52
N SER A 135 6.90 14.16 1.33
CA SER A 135 6.31 15.50 1.15
C SER A 135 5.47 15.58 -0.13
N GLY A 136 4.49 16.49 -0.16
CA GLY A 136 3.71 16.77 -1.38
C GLY A 136 2.45 15.92 -1.54
N GLY A 137 2.03 15.24 -0.47
CA GLY A 137 0.71 14.61 -0.36
C GLY A 137 -0.25 15.40 0.54
N VAL A 138 -1.49 14.93 0.61
CA VAL A 138 -2.48 15.41 1.60
C VAL A 138 -2.51 14.41 2.74
N TYR A 139 -2.34 14.88 3.97
CA TYR A 139 -2.44 14.05 5.16
C TYR A 139 -3.74 14.35 5.89
N TYR A 140 -4.49 13.29 6.20
CA TYR A 140 -5.70 13.34 6.99
C TYR A 140 -5.39 12.77 8.37
N ASP A 141 -5.36 13.65 9.38
CA ASP A 141 -5.38 13.22 10.77
C ASP A 141 -6.79 12.73 11.12
N LEU A 142 -6.91 11.49 11.58
CA LEU A 142 -8.17 10.88 11.95
C LEU A 142 -8.54 11.09 13.41
N ASP A 143 -7.60 11.57 14.24
CA ASP A 143 -7.85 11.93 15.64
C ASP A 143 -8.36 13.38 15.77
N ASP A 144 -8.10 14.23 14.76
CA ASP A 144 -8.61 15.59 14.67
C ASP A 144 -9.51 15.78 13.43
N PRO A 145 -10.84 15.85 13.58
CA PRO A 145 -11.75 16.05 12.45
C PRO A 145 -11.60 17.40 11.73
N GLU A 146 -10.87 18.36 12.32
CA GLU A 146 -10.46 19.62 11.66
C GLU A 146 -9.03 19.53 11.08
N GLY A 147 -8.27 18.48 11.40
CA GLY A 147 -6.87 18.22 11.07
C GLY A 147 -6.64 17.71 9.63
N VAL A 148 -7.30 18.33 8.65
CA VAL A 148 -6.97 18.12 7.23
C VAL A 148 -6.04 19.23 6.79
N GLY A 149 -4.83 18.88 6.35
CA GLY A 149 -3.94 19.87 5.72
C GLY A 149 -2.99 19.28 4.70
N VAL A 150 -2.35 20.18 3.96
CA VAL A 150 -1.39 19.78 2.92
C VAL A 150 -0.07 19.47 3.62
N TYR A 151 0.44 18.26 3.42
CA TYR A 151 1.68 17.86 4.05
C TYR A 151 2.87 18.32 3.21
N SER A 152 3.67 19.22 3.79
CA SER A 152 4.90 19.72 3.20
C SER A 152 6.01 19.73 4.25
N GLU A 153 7.15 19.12 3.92
CA GLU A 153 8.38 19.17 4.74
C GLU A 153 8.22 18.75 6.21
N GLY A 154 7.56 17.63 6.52
CA GLY A 154 7.45 17.17 7.91
C GLY A 154 6.29 17.79 8.69
N LYS A 155 5.48 18.66 8.08
CA LYS A 155 4.41 19.39 8.77
C LYS A 155 3.14 19.51 7.93
N VAL A 156 2.02 19.60 8.64
CA VAL A 156 0.75 20.04 8.08
C VAL A 156 0.80 21.55 7.93
N VAL A 157 0.56 22.06 6.70
CA VAL A 157 0.56 23.49 6.34
C VAL A 157 -0.86 23.97 6.10
#